data_AF-A0A7W5AKA9-F1
#
_entry.id   AF-A0A7W5AKA9-F1
#
_cell.length_a   1.000
_cell.length_b   1.000
_cell.length_c   1.000
_cell.angle_alpha   90.00
_cell.angle_beta   90.00
_cell.angle_gamma   90.00
#
_symmetry.space_group_name_H-M   'P 1'
#
loop_
_entity.id
_entity.type
_entity.pdbx_description
1 polymer ?
#
loop_
_entity_poly.entity_id
_entity_poly.type
_entity_poly.pdbx_seq_one_letter_code
_entity_poly.pdbx_strand_id
1 'polypeptide(L)'
;MSSIASLHIVKLGDLPAIVSAAGQERVWEAIQHSGRETGEEYGWSGYVMLNILDNLDVTLENPDLHESAEAISADFGHTTLITSNAKEFLDRLDPAAHEIDDLLDGPIDLQLDAEESRHAVEDTLSLLREAIAGLADDELLLLTIG
;
A
#
# COMPACT_ATOMS: atom_id res chain seq x y z
N MET A 1 18.72 4.91 -3.15
CA MET A 1 18.03 3.71 -3.67
C MET A 1 16.56 4.07 -3.68
N SER A 2 15.87 3.88 -4.81
CA SER A 2 14.43 4.14 -4.88
C SER A 2 13.72 3.03 -4.09
N SER A 3 12.98 3.38 -3.02
CA SER A 3 12.15 2.40 -2.33
C SER A 3 10.97 2.05 -3.22
N ILE A 4 10.76 0.76 -3.48
CA ILE A 4 9.73 0.25 -4.40
C ILE A 4 8.50 -0.11 -3.58
N ALA A 5 7.32 0.32 -4.02
CA ALA A 5 6.06 -0.18 -3.44
C ALA A 5 5.67 -1.50 -4.14
N SER A 6 5.29 -2.50 -3.36
CA SER A 6 4.77 -3.77 -3.85
C SER A 6 3.47 -4.11 -3.16
N LEU A 7 2.49 -4.58 -3.94
CA LEU A 7 1.12 -4.83 -3.51
C LEU A 7 0.76 -6.30 -3.74
N HIS A 8 0.39 -7.00 -2.68
CA HIS A 8 -0.01 -8.40 -2.73
C HIS A 8 -1.34 -8.60 -2.02
N ILE A 9 -2.24 -9.38 -2.62
CA ILE A 9 -3.46 -9.81 -1.96
C ILE A 9 -3.23 -11.19 -1.39
N VAL A 10 -3.43 -11.36 -0.08
CA VAL A 10 -3.33 -12.64 0.63
C VAL A 10 -4.61 -12.91 1.40
N LYS A 11 -4.87 -14.17 1.75
CA LYS A 11 -6.00 -14.50 2.64
C LYS A 11 -5.68 -14.12 4.08
N LEU A 12 -6.68 -13.59 4.79
CA LEU A 12 -6.54 -13.25 6.21
C LEU A 12 -6.15 -14.48 7.06
N GLY A 13 -6.62 -15.66 6.69
CA GLY A 13 -6.25 -16.92 7.33
C GLY A 13 -4.78 -17.32 7.17
N ASP A 14 -4.08 -16.78 6.16
CA ASP A 14 -2.67 -17.08 5.89
C ASP A 14 -1.71 -16.09 6.59
N LEU A 15 -2.22 -14.97 7.11
CA LEU A 15 -1.42 -13.94 7.79
C LEU A 15 -0.55 -14.51 8.94
N PRO A 16 -1.04 -15.43 9.80
CA PRO A 16 -0.19 -16.00 10.86
C PRO A 16 1.03 -16.76 10.33
N ALA A 17 0.91 -17.41 9.16
CA ALA A 17 2.02 -18.11 8.54
C ALA A 17 3.05 -17.13 7.97
N ILE A 18 2.57 -16.04 7.35
CA ILE A 18 3.43 -14.96 6.84
C ILE A 18 4.20 -14.28 7.98
N VAL A 19 3.51 -13.90 9.07
CA VAL A 19 4.15 -13.29 10.26
C VAL A 19 5.15 -14.25 10.91
N SER A 20 4.83 -15.54 11.00
CA SER A 20 5.76 -16.53 11.54
C SER A 20 7.02 -16.70 10.68
N ALA A 21 6.91 -16.51 9.36
CA ALA A 21 8.03 -16.55 8.43
C ALA A 21 8.93 -15.32 8.55
N ALA A 22 8.41 -14.18 9.01
CA ALA A 22 9.19 -12.95 9.26
C ALA A 22 10.26 -13.16 10.33
N GLY A 23 9.89 -13.84 11.42
CA GLY A 23 10.84 -14.26 12.44
C GLY A 23 11.91 -15.28 11.97
N GLN A 24 11.86 -15.72 10.70
CA GLN A 24 12.79 -16.68 10.10
C GLN A 24 13.40 -16.19 8.77
N GLU A 25 13.21 -14.91 8.41
CA GLU A 25 13.70 -14.28 7.16
C GLU A 25 13.19 -14.98 5.88
N ARG A 26 11.94 -15.48 5.86
CA ARG A 26 11.34 -16.18 4.68
C ARG A 26 9.99 -15.63 4.24
N VAL A 27 9.69 -14.38 4.59
CA VAL A 27 8.38 -13.79 4.34
C VAL A 27 8.02 -13.76 2.85
N TRP A 28 8.98 -13.42 1.99
CA TRP A 28 8.73 -13.31 0.56
C TRP A 28 8.27 -14.63 -0.06
N GLU A 29 8.86 -15.75 0.37
CA GLU A 29 8.42 -17.09 -0.04
C GLU A 29 6.98 -17.37 0.43
N ALA A 30 6.63 -16.95 1.66
CA ALA A 30 5.28 -17.10 2.19
C ALA A 30 4.26 -16.22 1.45
N ILE A 31 4.61 -14.97 1.12
CA ILE A 31 3.78 -14.05 0.33
C ILE A 31 3.55 -14.61 -1.06
N GLN A 32 4.59 -15.07 -1.76
CA GLN A 32 4.44 -15.66 -3.10
C GLN A 32 3.63 -16.97 -3.09
N HIS A 33 3.68 -17.73 -1.99
CA HIS A 33 2.93 -18.97 -1.86
C HIS A 33 1.43 -18.74 -1.59
N SER A 34 1.11 -17.76 -0.76
CA SER A 34 -0.26 -17.48 -0.29
C SER A 34 -0.96 -16.33 -1.03
N GLY A 35 -0.20 -15.55 -1.79
CA GLY A 35 -0.67 -14.30 -2.38
C GLY A 35 -0.82 -14.32 -3.89
N ARG A 36 -1.55 -13.32 -4.38
CA ARG A 36 -1.56 -12.91 -5.79
C ARG A 36 -1.14 -11.46 -5.90
N GLU A 37 -0.33 -11.13 -6.91
CA GLU A 37 -0.01 -9.74 -7.24
C GLU A 37 -1.25 -9.01 -7.76
N THR A 38 -1.34 -7.70 -7.50
CA THR A 38 -2.44 -6.85 -7.98
C THR A 38 -2.36 -6.49 -9.46
N GLY A 39 -1.42 -7.05 -10.21
CA GLY A 39 -1.36 -7.00 -11.67
C GLY A 39 -0.51 -5.88 -12.26
N GLU A 40 -0.44 -4.72 -11.61
CA GLU A 40 0.41 -3.59 -12.06
C GLU A 40 1.54 -3.29 -11.06
N GLU A 41 2.77 -3.20 -11.58
CA GLU A 41 3.92 -2.70 -10.84
C GLU A 41 3.77 -1.18 -10.67
N TYR A 42 3.88 -0.69 -9.43
CA TYR A 42 3.85 0.74 -9.16
C TYR A 42 5.12 1.41 -9.69
N GLY A 43 4.96 2.29 -10.68
CA GLY A 43 6.08 2.90 -11.41
C GLY A 43 6.86 3.97 -10.65
N TRP A 44 6.39 4.36 -9.47
CA TRP A 44 6.97 5.45 -8.68
C TRP A 44 7.64 4.94 -7.41
N SER A 45 8.40 5.80 -6.72
CA SER A 45 8.92 5.45 -5.41
C SER A 45 7.76 5.29 -4.41
N GLY A 46 7.81 4.25 -3.56
CA GLY A 46 6.80 4.05 -2.51
C GLY A 46 6.67 5.23 -1.54
N TYR A 47 7.70 6.06 -1.39
CA TYR A 47 7.58 7.31 -0.62
C TYR A 47 6.60 8.30 -1.23
N VAL A 48 6.42 8.30 -2.55
CA VAL A 48 5.39 9.11 -3.23
C VAL A 48 4.00 8.68 -2.75
N MET A 49 3.76 7.36 -2.69
CA MET A 49 2.49 6.81 -2.23
C MET A 49 2.22 7.18 -0.78
N LEU A 50 3.23 7.07 0.11
CA LEU A 50 3.10 7.48 1.50
C LEU A 50 2.79 8.97 1.65
N ASN A 51 3.48 9.84 0.89
CA ASN A 51 3.25 11.28 0.94
C ASN A 51 1.82 11.65 0.51
N ILE A 52 1.30 11.00 -0.53
CA ILE A 52 -0.07 11.20 -1.00
C ILE A 52 -1.08 10.74 0.04
N LEU A 53 -0.86 9.58 0.67
CA LEU A 53 -1.75 9.07 1.72
C LEU A 53 -1.75 9.94 2.98
N ASP A 54 -0.59 10.45 3.39
CA ASP A 54 -0.46 11.41 4.50
C ASP A 54 -1.25 12.70 4.21
N ASN A 55 -1.11 13.26 3.01
CA ASN A 55 -1.83 14.47 2.59
C ASN A 55 -3.34 14.25 2.46
N LEU A 56 -3.77 13.02 2.13
CA LEU A 56 -5.17 12.66 2.11
C LEU A 56 -5.80 12.55 3.50
N ASP A 57 -5.00 12.48 4.58
CA ASP A 57 -5.46 12.18 5.95
C ASP A 57 -6.32 10.90 6.00
N VAL A 58 -5.85 9.85 5.32
CA VAL A 58 -6.49 8.53 5.26
C VAL A 58 -5.58 7.49 5.90
N THR A 59 -6.06 6.85 6.96
CA THR A 59 -5.39 5.67 7.55
C THR A 59 -5.99 4.39 6.95
N LEU A 60 -5.29 3.80 5.98
CA LEU A 60 -5.69 2.53 5.36
C LEU A 60 -5.34 1.30 6.20
N GLU A 61 -4.41 1.45 7.14
CA GLU A 61 -3.98 0.39 8.05
C GLU A 61 -5.14 -0.09 8.92
N ASN A 62 -5.32 -1.41 9.01
CA ASN A 62 -6.20 -1.97 10.02
C ASN A 62 -5.48 -1.98 11.39
N PRO A 63 -5.98 -1.24 12.40
CA PRO A 63 -5.31 -1.13 13.70
C PRO A 63 -5.19 -2.48 14.44
N ASP A 64 -6.11 -3.43 14.18
CA ASP A 64 -6.05 -4.76 14.79
C ASP A 64 -4.89 -5.61 14.23
N LEU A 65 -4.32 -5.20 13.10
CA LEU A 65 -3.21 -5.89 12.43
C LEU A 65 -1.87 -5.18 12.62
N HIS A 66 -1.80 -4.11 13.41
CA HIS A 66 -0.59 -3.30 13.58
C HIS A 66 0.65 -4.11 14.00
N GLU A 67 0.52 -5.00 15.00
CA GLU A 67 1.63 -5.87 15.42
C GLU A 67 2.10 -6.82 14.31
N SER A 68 1.17 -7.28 13.45
CA SER A 68 1.51 -8.11 12.30
C SER A 68 2.23 -7.31 11.21
N ALA A 69 1.82 -6.06 10.99
CA ALA A 69 2.46 -5.15 10.07
C ALA A 69 3.89 -4.78 10.51
N GLU A 70 4.09 -4.51 11.79
CA GLU A 70 5.41 -4.25 12.38
C GLU A 70 6.35 -5.46 12.26
N ALA A 71 5.83 -6.67 12.51
CA ALA A 71 6.62 -7.90 12.37
C ALA A 71 7.13 -8.10 10.93
N ILE A 72 6.31 -7.79 9.92
CA ILE A 72 6.70 -7.89 8.51
C ILE A 72 7.62 -6.71 8.12
N SER A 73 7.35 -5.51 8.63
CA SER A 73 8.18 -4.31 8.38
C SER A 73 9.64 -4.49 8.80
N ALA A 74 9.91 -5.32 9.81
CA ALA A 74 11.28 -5.66 10.21
C ALA A 74 12.14 -6.23 9.05
N ASP A 75 11.51 -6.91 8.08
CA ASP A 75 12.20 -7.50 6.92
C ASP A 75 12.11 -6.64 5.64
N PHE A 76 11.05 -5.83 5.48
CA PHE A 76 10.79 -5.07 4.24
C PHE A 76 10.91 -3.55 4.37
N GLY A 77 11.23 -3.01 5.55
CA GLY A 77 11.27 -1.58 5.80
C GLY A 77 9.93 -1.06 6.31
N HIS A 78 8.95 -0.86 5.41
CA HIS A 78 7.60 -0.41 5.79
C HIS A 78 6.53 -1.33 5.20
N THR A 79 5.60 -1.78 6.03
CA THR A 79 4.47 -2.62 5.62
C THR A 79 3.17 -2.05 6.17
N THR A 80 2.15 -1.95 5.31
CA THR A 80 0.77 -1.65 5.70
C THR A 80 -0.13 -2.83 5.36
N LEU A 81 -0.96 -3.25 6.33
CA LEU A 81 -1.96 -4.31 6.14
C LEU A 81 -3.35 -3.68 6.04
N ILE A 82 -3.97 -3.83 4.87
CA ILE A 82 -5.23 -3.19 4.50
C ILE A 82 -6.30 -4.26 4.32
N THR A 83 -7.43 -4.13 5.02
CA THR A 83 -8.54 -5.10 4.95
C THR A 83 -9.70 -4.54 4.11
N SER A 84 -10.72 -5.36 3.83
CA SER A 84 -11.90 -4.91 3.08
C SER A 84 -12.67 -3.75 3.75
N ASN A 85 -12.46 -3.50 5.05
CA ASN A 85 -13.01 -2.33 5.75
C ASN A 85 -12.54 -1.00 5.13
N ALA A 86 -11.33 -0.97 4.57
CA ALA A 86 -10.79 0.22 3.90
C ALA A 86 -11.59 0.63 2.65
N LYS A 87 -12.56 -0.20 2.21
CA LYS A 87 -13.52 0.18 1.17
C LYS A 87 -14.35 1.41 1.54
N GLU A 88 -14.46 1.76 2.83
CA GLU A 88 -15.08 3.01 3.27
C GLU A 88 -14.36 4.26 2.73
N PHE A 89 -13.08 4.13 2.35
CA PHE A 89 -12.26 5.21 1.81
C PHE A 89 -12.24 5.27 0.28
N LEU A 90 -12.97 4.41 -0.45
CA LEU A 90 -12.91 4.38 -1.93
C LEU A 90 -13.26 5.72 -2.58
N ASP A 91 -14.19 6.47 -2.00
CA ASP A 91 -14.55 7.81 -2.50
C ASP A 91 -13.41 8.82 -2.28
N ARG A 92 -12.63 8.66 -1.20
CA ARG A 92 -11.43 9.47 -0.93
C ARG A 92 -10.22 9.03 -1.74
N LEU A 93 -10.23 7.83 -2.30
CA LEU A 93 -9.19 7.31 -3.20
C LEU A 93 -9.54 7.55 -4.67
N ASP A 94 -10.63 8.24 -4.98
CA ASP A 94 -10.95 8.61 -6.37
C ASP A 94 -10.09 9.80 -6.80
N PRO A 95 -9.21 9.66 -7.82
CA PRO A 95 -8.42 10.79 -8.31
C PRO A 95 -9.28 11.98 -8.75
N ALA A 96 -10.50 11.73 -9.24
CA ALA A 96 -11.41 12.78 -9.70
C ALA A 96 -12.04 13.59 -8.54
N ALA A 97 -11.87 13.14 -7.29
CA ALA A 97 -12.38 13.83 -6.11
C ALA A 97 -11.43 14.93 -5.59
N HIS A 98 -10.22 15.06 -6.14
CA HIS A 98 -9.16 15.92 -5.59
C HIS A 98 -8.60 16.88 -6.62
N GLU A 99 -8.22 18.06 -6.13
CA GLU A 99 -7.30 18.93 -6.85
C GLU A 99 -5.87 18.44 -6.58
N ILE A 100 -5.17 18.03 -7.62
CA ILE A 100 -3.89 17.32 -7.53
C ILE A 100 -2.82 18.15 -6.83
N ASP A 101 -2.83 19.47 -7.03
CA ASP A 101 -1.88 20.39 -6.42
C ASP A 101 -2.00 20.39 -4.88
N ASP A 102 -3.19 20.13 -4.32
CA ASP A 102 -3.42 20.06 -2.88
C ASP A 102 -2.85 18.78 -2.24
N LEU A 103 -2.71 17.69 -3.02
CA LEU A 103 -2.22 16.40 -2.55
C LEU A 103 -0.70 16.26 -2.58
N LEU A 104 -0.01 17.22 -3.20
CA LEU A 104 1.44 17.22 -3.37
C LEU A 104 2.15 18.19 -2.41
N ASP A 105 1.39 18.95 -1.62
CA ASP A 105 1.91 19.92 -0.66
C ASP A 105 2.42 19.19 0.60
N GLY A 106 3.46 18.36 0.42
CA GLY A 106 3.99 17.44 1.43
C GLY A 106 5.47 17.68 1.78
N PRO A 107 5.95 17.09 2.89
CA PRO A 107 7.33 17.27 3.38
C PRO A 107 8.40 16.58 2.52
N ILE A 108 8.01 15.73 1.56
CA ILE A 108 8.94 15.02 0.69
C ILE A 108 9.17 15.83 -0.59
N ASP A 109 10.40 16.31 -0.80
CA ASP A 109 10.83 16.87 -2.08
C ASP A 109 10.98 15.71 -3.09
N LEU A 110 9.90 15.47 -3.84
CA LEU A 110 9.81 14.36 -4.78
C LEU A 110 10.65 14.57 -6.05
N GLN A 111 11.21 15.77 -6.28
CA GLN A 111 11.94 16.14 -7.51
C GLN A 111 11.20 15.83 -8.81
N LEU A 112 9.87 15.72 -8.75
CA LEU A 112 9.01 15.49 -9.89
C LEU A 112 8.61 16.84 -10.49
N ASP A 113 8.49 16.90 -11.82
CA ASP A 113 7.83 18.04 -12.44
C ASP A 113 6.30 17.97 -12.24
N ALA A 114 5.58 19.00 -12.67
CA ALA A 114 4.13 19.08 -12.46
C ALA A 114 3.34 18.01 -13.22
N GLU A 115 3.84 17.53 -14.36
CA GLU A 115 3.20 16.47 -15.14
C GLU A 115 3.44 15.11 -14.49
N GLU A 116 4.69 14.85 -14.10
CA GLU A 116 5.07 13.64 -13.36
C GLU A 116 4.33 13.54 -12.02
N SER A 117 4.19 14.65 -11.29
CA SER A 117 3.50 14.67 -10.01
C SER A 117 2.00 14.37 -10.17
N ARG A 118 1.37 14.89 -11.24
CA ARG A 118 -0.01 14.56 -11.58
C ARG A 118 -0.19 13.07 -11.85
N HIS A 119 0.67 12.50 -12.68
CA HIS A 119 0.62 11.07 -12.96
C HIS A 119 0.86 10.23 -11.71
N ALA A 120 1.80 10.62 -10.86
CA ALA A 120 2.07 9.89 -9.63
C ALA A 120 0.88 9.88 -8.65
N VAL A 121 0.15 11.01 -8.54
CA VAL A 121 -1.10 11.08 -7.77
C VAL A 121 -2.18 10.19 -8.39
N GLU A 122 -2.45 10.34 -9.68
CA GLU A 122 -3.47 9.57 -10.38
C GLU A 122 -3.20 8.06 -10.30
N ASP A 123 -1.95 7.64 -10.52
CA ASP A 123 -1.53 6.25 -10.46
C ASP A 123 -1.66 5.69 -9.04
N THR A 124 -1.19 6.44 -8.02
CA THR A 124 -1.29 6.02 -6.61
C THR A 124 -2.74 5.77 -6.20
N LEU A 125 -3.60 6.75 -6.47
CA LEU A 125 -5.00 6.72 -6.06
C LEU A 125 -5.76 5.64 -6.83
N SER A 126 -5.56 5.54 -8.14
CA SER A 126 -6.20 4.52 -8.97
C SER A 126 -5.78 3.12 -8.54
N LEU A 127 -4.47 2.87 -8.36
CA LEU A 127 -3.94 1.58 -7.94
C LEU A 127 -4.51 1.14 -6.59
N LEU A 128 -4.47 2.01 -5.58
CA LEU A 128 -5.00 1.69 -4.25
C LEU A 128 -6.51 1.48 -4.28
N ARG A 129 -7.25 2.33 -5.00
CA ARG A 129 -8.70 2.21 -5.14
C ARG A 129 -9.08 0.89 -5.80
N GLU A 130 -8.42 0.51 -6.89
CA GLU A 130 -8.69 -0.74 -7.60
C GLU A 130 -8.34 -1.96 -6.75
N ALA A 131 -7.16 -1.95 -6.10
CA ALA A 131 -6.73 -3.02 -5.22
C ALA A 131 -7.70 -3.22 -4.04
N ILE A 132 -8.10 -2.14 -3.37
CA ILE A 132 -9.02 -2.19 -2.22
C ILE A 132 -10.45 -2.56 -2.65
N ALA A 133 -10.94 -2.02 -3.78
CA ALA A 133 -12.25 -2.38 -4.31
C ALA A 133 -12.35 -3.87 -4.64
N GLY A 134 -11.24 -4.47 -5.11
CA GLY A 134 -11.13 -5.88 -5.46
C GLY A 134 -10.98 -6.85 -4.28
N LEU A 135 -10.81 -6.38 -3.04
CA LEU A 135 -10.64 -7.24 -1.87
C LEU A 135 -11.92 -7.99 -1.51
N ALA A 136 -11.84 -9.30 -1.29
CA ALA A 136 -12.89 -10.05 -0.59
C ALA A 136 -12.84 -9.82 0.93
N ASP A 137 -13.91 -10.19 1.65
CA ASP A 137 -14.00 -10.01 3.11
C ASP A 137 -12.99 -10.87 3.90
N ASP A 138 -12.51 -11.95 3.29
CA ASP A 138 -11.50 -12.85 3.84
C ASP A 138 -10.08 -12.57 3.29
N GLU A 139 -9.90 -11.45 2.58
CA GLU A 139 -8.65 -11.03 1.96
C GLU A 139 -8.11 -9.76 2.63
N LEU A 140 -6.79 -9.62 2.56
CA LEU A 140 -6.10 -8.39 2.89
C LEU A 140 -5.10 -8.05 1.78
N LEU A 141 -4.92 -6.75 1.59
CA LEU A 141 -3.88 -6.18 0.76
C LEU A 141 -2.67 -5.89 1.65
N LEU A 142 -1.54 -6.46 1.27
CA LEU A 142 -0.23 -6.27 1.87
C LEU A 142 0.55 -5.31 0.97
N LEU A 143 0.76 -4.10 1.49
CA LEU A 143 1.56 -3.06 0.84
C LEU A 143 2.92 -3.01 1.52
N THR A 144 4.00 -3.27 0.79
CA THR A 144 5.38 -3.19 1.29
C THR A 144 6.17 -2.12 0.56
N ILE A 145 6.98 -1.34 1.26
CA ILE A 145 7.87 -0.32 0.73
C ILE A 145 9.28 -0.55 1.28
N GLY A 146 10.21 -0.92 0.39
CA GLY A 146 11.59 -1.29 0.72
C GLY A 146 12.58 -0.99 -0.39
#